data_AF-A0A4R8DJP5-F1
#
_entry.id   AF-A0A4R8DJP5-F1
#
_cell.length_a   1.000
_cell.length_b   1.000
_cell.length_c   1.000
_cell.angle_alpha   90.00
_cell.angle_beta   90.00
_cell.angle_gamma   90.00
#
_symmetry.space_group_name_H-M   'P 1'
#
loop_
_entity.id
_entity.type
_entity.pdbx_description
1 polymer ?
#
loop_
_entity_poly.entity_id
_entity_poly.type
_entity_poly.pdbx_seq_one_letter_code
_entity_poly.pdbx_strand_id
1 'polypeptide(L)'
;MGFWGTFVVSRSTASPRELVDGLEDVLVERCTGGWLDSLPAPWAVWQVWATSAQLTESTWQDLEVSSKGPVIACEVFDSDGARLDMFSEPSGHWMTYLEIKGVVSHQLLPPAPFDADGNWLDDASITKMNADYEREFEAECARLRAAVPTGLAAAERARSWALDAGLAVPCPPSELAARFEHEGAFVEDSFFELLACLGLRQGSS
;
A
#
# COMPACT_ATOMS: atom_id res chain seq x y z
N MET A 1 12.44 -6.61 10.98
CA MET A 1 11.38 -5.99 10.18
C MET A 1 10.99 -7.00 9.12
N GLY A 2 9.78 -7.56 9.22
CA GLY A 2 9.24 -8.45 8.19
C GLY A 2 8.84 -7.64 6.96
N PHE A 3 9.09 -8.20 5.78
CA PHE A 3 8.65 -7.63 4.50
C PHE A 3 7.80 -8.69 3.81
N TRP A 4 6.56 -8.34 3.45
CA TRP A 4 5.58 -9.27 2.88
C TRP A 4 5.44 -9.14 1.36
N GLY A 5 6.30 -8.35 0.71
CA GLY A 5 6.22 -8.13 -0.72
C GLY A 5 5.46 -6.86 -1.09
N THR A 6 5.45 -6.59 -2.39
CA THR A 6 4.62 -5.58 -3.02
C THR A 6 3.50 -6.28 -3.78
N PHE A 7 2.24 -6.00 -3.44
CA PHE A 7 1.12 -6.45 -4.25
C PHE A 7 0.98 -5.53 -5.47
N VAL A 8 0.90 -6.13 -6.65
CA VAL A 8 0.78 -5.42 -7.92
C VAL A 8 -0.52 -5.85 -8.60
N VAL A 9 -1.41 -4.88 -8.80
CA VAL A 9 -2.65 -5.06 -9.55
C VAL A 9 -2.45 -4.46 -10.92
N SER A 10 -2.68 -5.24 -11.98
CA SER A 10 -2.54 -4.75 -13.35
C SER A 10 -3.64 -5.30 -14.23
N ARG A 11 -3.94 -4.57 -15.32
CA ARG A 11 -4.88 -4.98 -16.35
C ARG A 11 -4.25 -5.97 -17.34
N SER A 12 -3.55 -6.98 -16.82
CA SER A 12 -2.95 -8.05 -17.60
C SER A 12 -2.85 -9.34 -16.79
N THR A 13 -3.08 -10.48 -17.45
CA THR A 13 -2.84 -11.80 -16.86
C THR A 13 -1.41 -12.31 -17.10
N ALA A 14 -0.58 -11.57 -17.85
CA ALA A 14 0.84 -11.85 -17.96
C ALA A 14 1.58 -11.41 -16.69
N SER A 15 2.68 -12.10 -16.37
CA SER A 15 3.45 -11.78 -15.16
C SER A 15 4.16 -10.45 -15.31
N PRO A 16 4.24 -9.60 -14.27
CA PRO A 16 5.09 -8.40 -14.29
C PRO A 16 6.52 -8.68 -14.76
N ARG A 17 7.08 -9.85 -14.41
CA ARG A 17 8.41 -10.29 -14.86
C ARG A 17 8.52 -10.44 -16.39
N GLU A 18 7.42 -10.71 -17.08
CA GLU A 18 7.37 -10.85 -18.54
C GLU A 18 7.16 -9.51 -19.25
N LEU A 19 6.74 -8.48 -18.50
CA LEU A 19 6.30 -7.20 -19.05
C LEU A 19 7.28 -6.06 -18.80
N VAL A 20 8.17 -6.20 -17.82
CA VAL A 20 9.09 -5.16 -17.37
C VAL A 20 10.47 -5.76 -17.10
N ASP A 21 11.49 -5.06 -17.59
CA ASP A 21 12.90 -5.39 -17.34
C ASP A 21 13.28 -5.10 -15.89
N GLY A 22 14.27 -5.83 -15.34
CA GLY A 22 14.75 -5.62 -13.97
C GLY A 22 14.02 -6.43 -12.89
N LEU A 23 13.10 -7.31 -13.27
CA LEU A 23 12.40 -8.24 -12.38
C LEU A 23 12.88 -9.70 -12.54
N GLU A 24 13.95 -9.95 -13.30
CA GLU A 24 14.41 -11.28 -13.70
C GLU A 24 14.74 -12.15 -12.48
N ASP A 25 15.44 -11.55 -11.50
CA ASP A 25 15.88 -12.22 -10.27
C ASP A 25 14.90 -12.03 -9.10
N VAL A 26 13.80 -11.29 -9.30
CA VAL A 26 12.80 -11.01 -8.27
C VAL A 26 11.73 -12.08 -8.30
N LEU A 27 11.45 -12.77 -7.19
CA LEU A 27 10.35 -13.73 -7.11
C LEU A 27 9.00 -13.00 -7.34
N VAL A 28 8.24 -13.47 -8.32
CA VAL A 28 6.92 -12.95 -8.67
C VAL A 28 5.93 -14.11 -8.70
N GLU A 29 4.89 -14.02 -7.88
CA GLU A 29 3.88 -15.06 -7.73
C GLU A 29 2.49 -14.48 -8.00
N ARG A 30 1.63 -15.25 -8.66
CA ARG A 30 0.25 -14.82 -8.86
C ARG A 30 -0.52 -15.04 -7.58
N CYS A 31 -1.20 -14.02 -7.09
CA CYS A 31 -2.16 -14.19 -5.99
C CYS A 31 -3.40 -14.90 -6.52
N THR A 32 -3.80 -15.98 -5.86
CA THR A 32 -4.98 -16.80 -6.20
C THR A 32 -5.77 -17.14 -4.94
N GLY A 33 -7.03 -17.53 -5.11
CA GLY A 33 -7.91 -17.95 -4.03
C GLY A 33 -8.99 -16.93 -3.68
N GLY A 34 -10.12 -17.43 -3.17
CA GLY A 34 -11.26 -16.62 -2.76
C GLY A 34 -11.83 -15.81 -3.93
N TRP A 35 -12.02 -14.50 -3.73
CA TRP A 35 -12.56 -13.61 -4.76
C TRP A 35 -11.52 -13.16 -5.79
N LEU A 36 -10.22 -13.38 -5.54
CA LEU A 36 -9.14 -13.03 -6.49
C LEU A 36 -9.20 -13.88 -7.77
N ASP A 37 -9.75 -15.09 -7.68
CA ASP A 37 -10.00 -15.94 -8.86
C ASP A 37 -11.19 -15.44 -9.70
N SER A 38 -11.96 -14.49 -9.16
CA SER A 38 -13.18 -13.91 -9.76
C SER A 38 -12.98 -12.48 -10.24
N LEU A 39 -11.73 -12.01 -10.36
CA LEU A 39 -11.43 -10.68 -10.90
C LEU A 39 -11.98 -10.56 -12.34
N PRO A 40 -12.52 -9.38 -12.72
CA PRO A 40 -12.93 -9.15 -14.10
C PRO A 40 -11.72 -9.31 -15.02
N ALA A 41 -11.87 -10.04 -16.13
CA ALA A 41 -10.80 -10.09 -17.11
C ALA A 41 -10.53 -8.68 -17.71
N PRO A 42 -9.27 -8.31 -17.98
CA PRO A 42 -8.04 -9.09 -17.87
C PRO A 42 -7.24 -8.83 -16.57
N TRP A 43 -7.88 -8.47 -15.47
CA TRP A 43 -7.18 -8.08 -14.24
C TRP A 43 -6.54 -9.27 -13.52
N ALA A 44 -5.36 -9.02 -12.94
CA ALA A 44 -4.68 -9.95 -12.04
C ALA A 44 -3.98 -9.21 -10.91
N VAL A 45 -3.79 -9.92 -9.78
CA VAL A 45 -2.98 -9.49 -8.65
C VAL A 45 -1.76 -10.39 -8.55
N TRP A 46 -0.60 -9.78 -8.37
CA TRP A 46 0.69 -10.43 -8.26
C TRP A 46 1.35 -10.01 -6.94
N GLN A 47 2.09 -10.91 -6.33
CA GLN A 47 2.99 -10.61 -5.22
C GLN A 47 4.40 -10.57 -5.77
N VAL A 48 5.06 -9.42 -5.63
CA VAL A 48 6.43 -9.17 -6.05
C VAL A 48 7.30 -9.06 -4.81
N TRP A 49 8.22 -10.00 -4.63
CA TRP A 49 9.09 -10.07 -3.45
C TRP A 49 10.30 -9.15 -3.57
N ALA A 50 10.04 -7.86 -3.72
CA ALA A 50 11.04 -6.79 -3.71
C ALA A 50 10.44 -5.49 -3.16
N THR A 51 11.29 -4.69 -2.52
CA THR A 51 10.92 -3.42 -1.86
C THR A 51 10.92 -2.25 -2.84
N SER A 52 10.35 -1.11 -2.47
CA SER A 52 10.45 0.13 -3.27
C SER A 52 11.88 0.66 -3.43
N ALA A 53 12.82 0.20 -2.61
CA ALA A 53 14.25 0.47 -2.82
C ALA A 53 14.82 -0.28 -4.03
N GLN A 54 14.18 -1.39 -4.43
CA GLN A 54 14.54 -2.20 -5.59
C GLN A 54 13.60 -1.93 -6.78
N LEU A 55 12.34 -1.59 -6.49
CA LEU A 55 11.27 -1.37 -7.44
C LEU A 55 11.01 0.13 -7.59
N THR A 56 11.62 0.72 -8.61
CA THR A 56 11.53 2.15 -8.87
C THR A 56 10.17 2.54 -9.45
N GLU A 57 9.82 3.83 -9.40
CA GLU A 57 8.64 4.38 -10.07
C GLU A 57 8.60 4.01 -11.57
N SER A 58 9.75 4.03 -12.24
CA SER A 58 9.85 3.64 -13.66
C SER A 58 9.45 2.18 -13.90
N THR A 59 9.72 1.28 -12.95
CA THR A 59 9.30 -0.14 -13.05
C THR A 59 7.78 -0.25 -13.20
N TRP A 60 7.03 0.55 -12.44
CA TRP A 60 5.57 0.54 -12.48
C TRP A 60 4.98 1.31 -13.64
N GLN A 61 5.62 2.38 -14.07
CA GLN A 61 5.28 3.09 -15.31
C GLN A 61 5.47 2.19 -16.53
N ASP A 62 6.58 1.45 -16.61
CA ASP A 62 6.82 0.48 -17.68
C ASP A 62 5.77 -0.63 -17.66
N LEU A 63 5.34 -1.08 -16.47
CA LEU A 63 4.24 -2.04 -16.35
C LEU A 63 2.92 -1.47 -16.86
N GLU A 64 2.61 -0.21 -16.54
CA GLU A 64 1.41 0.47 -17.04
C GLU A 64 1.39 0.51 -18.58
N VAL A 65 2.52 0.89 -19.18
CA VAL A 65 2.70 0.95 -20.64
C VAL A 65 2.60 -0.44 -21.28
N SER A 66 3.33 -1.42 -20.75
CA SER A 66 3.38 -2.79 -21.29
C SER A 66 2.06 -3.54 -21.12
N SER A 67 1.35 -3.33 -19.99
CA SER A 67 0.02 -3.89 -19.75
C SER A 67 -1.09 -3.12 -20.47
N LYS A 68 -0.79 -1.94 -21.03
CA LYS A 68 -1.72 -1.03 -21.69
C LYS A 68 -2.91 -0.68 -20.79
N GLY A 69 -2.64 -0.46 -19.51
CA GLY A 69 -3.69 -0.11 -18.57
C GLY A 69 -3.18 0.24 -17.18
N PRO A 70 -4.10 0.71 -16.33
CA PRO A 70 -3.73 1.19 -15.00
C PRO A 70 -3.13 0.12 -14.10
N VAL A 71 -2.24 0.56 -13.22
CA VAL A 71 -1.50 -0.27 -12.27
C VAL A 71 -1.66 0.28 -10.85
N ILE A 72 -1.76 -0.62 -9.87
CA ILE A 72 -1.61 -0.32 -8.44
C ILE A 72 -0.43 -1.13 -7.93
N ALA A 73 0.49 -0.49 -7.22
CA ALA A 73 1.54 -1.14 -6.43
C ALA A 73 1.29 -0.84 -4.95
N CYS A 74 1.26 -1.86 -4.10
CA CYS A 74 1.03 -1.75 -2.66
C CYS A 74 2.16 -2.45 -1.91
N GLU A 75 3.12 -1.68 -1.43
CA GLU A 75 4.25 -2.17 -0.63
C GLU A 75 3.82 -2.32 0.83
N VAL A 76 3.86 -3.54 1.35
CA VAL A 76 3.39 -3.86 2.71
C VAL A 76 4.57 -3.96 3.70
N PHE A 77 4.45 -3.24 4.81
CA PHE A 77 5.41 -3.23 5.92
C PHE A 77 4.85 -4.05 7.08
N ASP A 78 5.38 -5.27 7.25
CA ASP A 78 5.05 -6.23 8.32
C ASP A 78 3.54 -6.41 8.62
N SER A 79 2.68 -6.19 7.63
CA SER A 79 1.21 -6.18 7.73
C SER A 79 0.60 -5.04 8.58
N ASP A 80 1.41 -4.12 9.11
CA ASP A 80 0.95 -3.00 9.94
C ASP A 80 0.61 -1.74 9.13
N GLY A 81 1.23 -1.58 7.96
CA GLY A 81 1.03 -0.42 7.11
C GLY A 81 1.48 -0.66 5.68
N ALA A 82 1.01 0.17 4.75
CA ALA A 82 1.38 0.03 3.35
C ALA A 82 1.54 1.37 2.65
N ARG A 83 2.45 1.40 1.68
CA ARG A 83 2.56 2.47 0.69
C ARG A 83 1.83 2.03 -0.57
N LEU A 84 0.92 2.89 -1.06
CA LEU A 84 0.13 2.65 -2.25
C LEU A 84 0.54 3.63 -3.35
N ASP A 85 1.05 3.12 -4.47
CA ASP A 85 1.34 3.89 -5.68
C ASP A 85 0.32 3.48 -6.77
N MET A 86 -0.31 4.47 -7.41
CA MET A 86 -1.33 4.25 -8.44
C MET A 86 -0.92 4.98 -9.73
N PHE A 87 -0.94 4.25 -10.84
CA PHE A 87 -0.52 4.69 -12.17
C PHE A 87 -1.69 4.52 -13.14
N SER A 88 -2.02 5.57 -13.89
CA SER A 88 -3.04 5.54 -14.93
C SER A 88 -2.94 6.77 -15.85
N GLU A 89 -2.95 6.57 -17.15
CA GLU A 89 -3.24 7.63 -18.12
C GLU A 89 -4.76 7.94 -18.18
N PRO A 90 -5.20 9.21 -18.14
CA PRO A 90 -4.41 10.45 -18.11
C PRO A 90 -4.10 11.00 -16.70
N SER A 91 -4.57 10.36 -15.63
CA SER A 91 -4.42 10.85 -14.24
C SER A 91 -2.97 10.88 -13.71
N GLY A 92 -2.03 10.25 -14.43
CA GLY A 92 -0.62 10.15 -14.07
C GLY A 92 -0.36 9.23 -12.87
N HIS A 93 0.77 9.48 -12.21
CA HIS A 93 1.18 8.79 -10.99
C HIS A 93 0.83 9.62 -9.75
N TRP A 94 0.32 8.95 -8.73
CA TRP A 94 0.28 9.48 -7.37
C TRP A 94 0.38 8.36 -6.34
N MET A 95 0.65 8.74 -5.10
CA MET A 95 0.84 7.81 -4.00
C MET A 95 0.05 8.25 -2.76
N THR A 96 -0.29 7.29 -1.88
CA THR A 96 -0.76 7.53 -0.50
C THR A 96 -0.35 6.37 0.41
N TYR A 97 -0.82 6.38 1.67
CA TYR A 97 -0.56 5.33 2.65
C TYR A 97 -1.87 4.69 3.11
N LEU A 98 -1.81 3.39 3.35
CA LEU A 98 -2.78 2.67 4.19
C LEU A 98 -2.14 2.50 5.56
N GLU A 99 -2.90 2.83 6.61
CA GLU A 99 -2.46 2.63 8.00
C GLU A 99 -1.11 3.31 8.29
N ILE A 100 -1.05 4.62 8.03
CA ILE A 100 0.20 5.40 8.06
C ILE A 100 0.98 5.27 9.38
N LYS A 101 0.30 5.03 10.50
CA LYS A 101 0.95 4.78 11.79
C LYS A 101 1.82 3.53 11.76
N GLY A 102 1.35 2.45 11.13
CA GLY A 102 2.14 1.24 10.91
C GLY A 102 3.33 1.50 9.98
N VAL A 103 3.16 2.34 8.95
CA VAL A 103 4.30 2.77 8.12
C VAL A 103 5.35 3.51 8.96
N VAL A 104 4.94 4.40 9.87
CA VAL A 104 5.85 5.16 10.73
C VAL A 104 6.53 4.28 11.78
N SER A 105 5.86 3.27 12.34
CA SER A 105 6.49 2.36 13.32
C SER A 105 7.66 1.56 12.74
N HIS A 106 7.72 1.41 11.41
CA HIS A 106 8.87 0.83 10.71
C HIS A 106 10.01 1.81 10.43
N GLN A 107 9.79 3.11 10.58
CA GLN A 107 10.80 4.16 10.42
C GLN A 107 11.33 4.66 11.77
N LEU A 108 10.46 4.69 12.78
CA LEU A 108 10.73 5.12 14.14
C LEU A 108 10.39 3.98 15.09
N LEU A 109 11.42 3.32 15.63
CA LEU A 109 11.24 2.24 16.58
C LEU A 109 10.98 2.80 17.99
N PRO A 110 10.09 2.17 18.77
CA PRO A 110 9.92 2.54 20.17
C PRO A 110 11.24 2.37 20.93
N PRO A 111 11.54 3.25 21.88
CA PRO A 111 12.77 3.16 22.64
C PRO A 111 12.81 1.89 23.49
N ALA A 112 13.99 1.30 23.61
CA ALA A 112 14.20 0.17 24.51
C ALA A 112 14.07 0.62 25.98
N PRO A 113 13.45 -0.19 26.87
CA PRO A 113 13.31 0.15 28.29
C PRO A 113 14.60 -0.11 29.10
N PHE A 114 15.75 -0.19 28.44
CA PHE A 114 17.06 -0.47 29.02
C PHE A 114 18.14 0.43 28.44
N ASP A 115 19.19 0.68 29.23
CA ASP A 115 20.37 1.44 28.81
C ASP A 115 21.33 0.61 27.92
N ALA A 116 22.46 1.22 27.53
CA ALA A 116 23.47 0.58 26.69
C ALA A 116 24.16 -0.63 27.34
N ASP A 117 24.14 -0.72 28.67
CA ASP A 117 24.70 -1.82 29.45
C ASP A 117 23.64 -2.92 29.72
N GLY A 118 22.39 -2.72 29.25
CA GLY A 118 21.28 -3.65 29.43
C GLY A 118 20.59 -3.54 30.79
N ASN A 119 20.85 -2.48 31.56
CA ASN A 119 20.16 -2.26 32.83
C ASN A 119 18.78 -1.65 32.56
N TRP A 120 17.79 -2.07 33.35
CA TRP A 120 16.46 -1.46 33.34
C TRP A 120 16.55 0.02 33.73
N LEU A 121 15.89 0.86 32.93
CA LEU A 121 15.73 2.28 33.23
C LEU A 121 14.71 2.46 34.37
N ASP A 122 14.82 3.57 35.09
CA ASP A 122 13.78 3.95 36.06
C ASP A 122 12.49 4.42 35.37
N ASP A 123 11.38 4.38 36.11
CA ASP A 123 10.05 4.73 35.58
C ASP A 123 10.00 6.16 35.01
N ALA A 124 10.75 7.10 35.60
CA ALA A 124 10.79 8.48 35.16
C ALA A 124 11.48 8.62 33.79
N SER A 125 12.56 7.88 33.57
CA SER A 125 13.30 7.82 32.32
C SER A 125 12.48 7.16 31.23
N ILE A 126 11.82 6.03 31.53
CA ILE A 126 10.92 5.34 30.59
C ILE A 126 9.76 6.27 30.19
N THR A 127 9.11 6.92 31.16
CA THR A 127 8.00 7.84 30.90
C THR A 127 8.43 8.98 29.99
N LYS A 128 9.59 9.58 30.26
CA LYS A 128 10.12 10.66 29.43
C LYS A 128 10.46 10.18 28.01
N MET A 129 11.14 9.04 27.88
CA MET A 129 11.50 8.47 26.58
C MET A 129 10.27 8.13 25.75
N ASN A 130 9.23 7.57 26.36
CA ASN A 130 7.96 7.30 25.68
C ASN A 130 7.27 8.60 25.23
N ALA A 131 7.23 9.64 26.06
CA ALA A 131 6.65 10.93 25.68
C ALA A 131 7.43 11.63 24.55
N ASP A 132 8.76 11.50 24.55
CA ASP A 132 9.61 12.01 23.47
C ASP A 132 9.37 11.23 22.17
N TYR A 133 9.28 9.89 22.25
CA TYR A 133 8.92 9.02 21.12
C TYR A 133 7.53 9.33 20.57
N GLU A 134 6.50 9.44 21.40
CA GLU A 134 5.13 9.77 20.95
C GLU A 134 5.09 11.09 20.18
N ARG A 135 5.84 12.10 20.65
CA ARG A 135 5.94 13.39 19.97
C ARG A 135 6.63 13.28 18.62
N GLU A 136 7.72 12.52 18.52
CA GLU A 136 8.43 12.28 17.26
C GLU A 136 7.57 11.47 16.28
N PHE A 137 6.89 10.44 16.78
CA PHE A 137 5.98 9.59 16.03
C PHE A 137 4.82 10.39 15.41
N GLU A 138 4.14 11.23 16.21
CA GLU A 138 3.04 12.08 15.71
C GLU A 138 3.55 13.16 14.74
N ALA A 139 4.73 13.73 14.98
CA ALA A 139 5.34 14.68 14.05
C ALA A 139 5.65 14.03 12.70
N GLU A 140 6.15 12.79 12.70
CA GLU A 140 6.44 12.04 11.48
C GLU A 140 5.17 11.63 10.74
N CYS A 141 4.14 11.16 11.46
CA CYS A 141 2.82 10.93 10.89
C CYS A 141 2.27 12.20 10.21
N ALA A 142 2.36 13.35 10.87
CA ALA A 142 1.90 14.63 10.31
C ALA A 142 2.71 15.03 9.06
N ARG A 143 4.04 14.82 9.08
CA ARG A 143 4.92 15.09 7.95
C ARG A 143 4.53 14.26 6.72
N LEU A 144 4.32 12.95 6.90
CA LEU A 144 3.93 12.06 5.81
C LEU A 144 2.52 12.39 5.28
N ARG A 145 1.53 12.63 6.16
CA ARG A 145 0.18 13.06 5.75
C ARG A 145 0.18 14.35 4.94
N ALA A 146 1.07 15.29 5.26
CA ALA A 146 1.17 16.56 4.54
C ALA A 146 1.76 16.43 3.13
N ALA A 147 2.52 15.36 2.86
CA ALA A 147 3.19 15.14 1.58
C ALA A 147 2.30 14.48 0.51
N VAL A 148 1.14 13.95 0.91
CA VAL A 148 0.35 13.02 0.09
C VAL A 148 -1.14 13.32 0.23
N PRO A 149 -1.98 13.01 -0.76
CA PRO A 149 -3.42 13.07 -0.56
C PRO A 149 -3.86 12.06 0.52
N THR A 150 -4.75 12.50 1.42
CA THR A 150 -5.34 11.68 2.49
C THR A 150 -6.86 11.82 2.52
N GLY A 151 -7.56 10.95 3.26
CA GLY A 151 -9.00 10.98 3.46
C GLY A 151 -9.78 11.10 2.14
N LEU A 152 -10.71 12.07 2.06
CA LEU A 152 -11.50 12.31 0.86
C LEU A 152 -10.67 12.66 -0.39
N ALA A 153 -9.53 13.33 -0.23
CA ALA A 153 -8.67 13.67 -1.37
C ALA A 153 -8.02 12.42 -1.98
N ALA A 154 -7.58 11.47 -1.14
CA ALA A 154 -7.10 10.16 -1.60
C ALA A 154 -8.23 9.35 -2.25
N ALA A 155 -9.41 9.36 -1.64
CA ALA A 155 -10.59 8.66 -2.14
C ALA A 155 -11.02 9.13 -3.54
N GLU A 156 -11.07 10.44 -3.78
CA GLU A 156 -11.42 10.98 -5.10
C GLU A 156 -10.36 10.64 -6.16
N ARG A 157 -9.07 10.65 -5.79
CA ARG A 157 -8.00 10.22 -6.72
C ARG A 157 -8.07 8.73 -7.03
N ALA A 158 -8.30 7.88 -6.04
CA ALA A 158 -8.47 6.44 -6.24
C ALA A 158 -9.70 6.13 -7.09
N ARG A 159 -10.79 6.88 -6.87
CA ARG A 159 -11.98 6.81 -7.70
C ARG A 159 -11.72 7.25 -9.13
N SER A 160 -11.00 8.36 -9.34
CA SER A 160 -10.60 8.82 -10.68
C SER A 160 -9.78 7.74 -11.41
N TRP A 161 -8.80 7.16 -10.72
CA TRP A 161 -8.01 6.04 -11.24
C TRP A 161 -8.89 4.86 -11.68
N ALA A 162 -9.88 4.47 -10.87
CA ALA A 162 -10.77 3.36 -11.22
C ALA A 162 -11.66 3.67 -12.42
N LEU A 163 -12.11 4.92 -12.55
CA LEU A 163 -12.88 5.37 -13.71
C LEU A 163 -12.03 5.38 -14.99
N ASP A 164 -10.79 5.85 -14.92
CA ASP A 164 -9.83 5.79 -16.03
C ASP A 164 -9.52 4.34 -16.45
N ALA A 165 -9.53 3.43 -15.47
CA ALA A 165 -9.41 1.99 -15.69
C ALA A 165 -10.66 1.34 -16.31
N GLY A 166 -11.75 2.10 -16.46
CA GLY A 166 -13.03 1.62 -17.00
C GLY A 166 -13.82 0.76 -16.02
N LEU A 167 -13.55 0.87 -14.72
CA LEU A 167 -14.25 0.12 -13.67
C LEU A 167 -15.53 0.85 -13.24
N ALA A 168 -16.54 0.07 -12.89
CA ALA A 168 -17.72 0.58 -12.21
C ALA A 168 -17.41 0.63 -10.70
N VAL A 169 -17.24 1.83 -10.15
CA VAL A 169 -16.90 2.03 -8.73
C VAL A 169 -18.17 1.90 -7.88
N PRO A 170 -18.35 0.82 -7.09
CA PRO A 170 -19.56 0.63 -6.28
C PRO A 170 -19.60 1.52 -5.04
N CYS A 171 -18.44 1.85 -4.46
CA CYS A 171 -18.36 2.56 -3.19
C CYS A 171 -18.41 4.08 -3.40
N PRO A 172 -19.14 4.84 -2.55
CA PRO A 172 -19.08 6.29 -2.55
C PRO A 172 -17.70 6.78 -2.01
N PRO A 173 -17.28 8.02 -2.34
CA PRO A 173 -16.00 8.57 -1.87
C PRO A 173 -15.80 8.52 -0.35
N SER A 174 -16.86 8.65 0.44
CA SER A 174 -16.78 8.55 1.90
C SER A 174 -16.40 7.15 2.40
N GLU A 175 -16.85 6.10 1.71
CA GLU A 175 -16.50 4.73 2.05
C GLU A 175 -15.06 4.41 1.61
N LEU A 176 -14.65 4.89 0.43
CA LEU A 176 -13.26 4.81 -0.02
C LEU A 176 -12.31 5.52 0.96
N ALA A 177 -12.67 6.71 1.43
CA ALA A 177 -11.87 7.47 2.40
C ALA A 177 -11.68 6.68 3.70
N ALA A 178 -12.74 6.01 4.17
CA ALA A 178 -12.66 5.17 5.36
C ALA A 178 -11.67 4.00 5.20
N ARG A 179 -11.44 3.46 3.98
CA ARG A 179 -10.45 2.39 3.75
C ARG A 179 -9.01 2.86 3.89
N PHE A 180 -8.73 4.14 3.62
CA PHE A 180 -7.38 4.71 3.84
C PHE A 180 -7.07 4.97 5.32
N GLU A 181 -8.11 5.14 6.13
CA GLU A 181 -8.00 5.52 7.56
C GLU A 181 -8.37 4.38 8.52
N HIS A 182 -8.81 3.23 7.99
CA HIS A 182 -9.18 2.07 8.81
C HIS A 182 -7.95 1.53 9.54
N GLU A 183 -8.05 1.32 10.85
CA GLU A 183 -7.04 0.60 11.65
C GLU A 183 -7.49 -0.87 11.71
N GLY A 184 -6.96 -1.68 10.79
CA GLY A 184 -7.25 -3.11 10.67
C GLY A 184 -6.32 -3.97 11.52
N ALA A 185 -6.56 -5.28 11.52
CA ALA A 185 -5.58 -6.23 12.09
C ALA A 185 -4.41 -6.48 11.14
N PHE A 186 -4.65 -6.36 9.83
CA PHE A 186 -3.69 -6.56 8.75
C PHE A 186 -4.00 -5.58 7.62
N VAL A 187 -3.02 -4.81 7.18
CA VAL A 187 -3.17 -3.81 6.12
C VAL A 187 -3.52 -4.43 4.77
N GLU A 188 -3.20 -5.71 4.56
CA GLU A 188 -3.58 -6.48 3.39
C GLU A 188 -5.10 -6.58 3.26
N ASP A 189 -5.82 -6.75 4.37
CA ASP A 189 -7.28 -6.78 4.37
C ASP A 189 -7.82 -5.42 3.93
N SER A 190 -7.28 -4.32 4.49
CA SER A 190 -7.60 -2.95 4.08
C SER A 190 -7.34 -2.72 2.58
N PHE A 191 -6.24 -3.24 2.06
CA PHE A 191 -5.90 -3.19 0.63
C PHE A 191 -6.89 -3.97 -0.24
N PHE A 192 -7.20 -5.22 0.10
CA PHE A 192 -8.13 -6.06 -0.66
C PHE A 192 -9.57 -5.52 -0.61
N GLU A 193 -10.00 -4.96 0.51
CA GLU A 193 -11.27 -4.24 0.61
C GLU A 193 -11.29 -2.96 -0.24
N LEU A 194 -10.18 -2.22 -0.29
CA LEU A 194 -10.04 -1.08 -1.20
C LEU A 194 -10.20 -1.53 -2.66
N LEU A 195 -9.55 -2.61 -3.09
CA LEU A 195 -9.72 -3.14 -4.46
C LEU A 195 -11.18 -3.50 -4.76
N ALA A 196 -11.88 -4.10 -3.81
CA ALA A 196 -13.30 -4.39 -3.94
C ALA A 196 -14.12 -3.09 -4.11
N CYS A 197 -13.82 -2.05 -3.33
CA CYS A 197 -14.48 -0.75 -3.44
C CYS A 197 -14.17 0.00 -4.74
N LEU A 198 -13.03 -0.28 -5.37
CA LEU A 198 -12.66 0.24 -6.70
C LEU A 198 -13.35 -0.51 -7.85
N GLY A 199 -14.10 -1.57 -7.55
CA GLY A 199 -14.86 -2.34 -8.54
C GLY A 199 -14.10 -3.51 -9.15
N LEU A 200 -12.96 -3.92 -8.56
CA LEU A 200 -12.22 -5.10 -9.00
C LEU A 200 -12.84 -6.40 -8.47
N ARG A 201 -13.71 -6.34 -7.47
CA ARG A 201 -14.51 -7.49 -7.04
C ARG A 201 -15.87 -7.43 -7.72
N GLN A 202 -16.18 -8.41 -8.57
CA GLN A 202 -17.56 -8.58 -9.02
C GLN A 202 -18.39 -9.09 -7.84
N GLY A 203 -19.53 -8.44 -7.57
CA GLY A 203 -20.47 -8.92 -6.57
C GLY A 203 -20.85 -10.36 -6.90
N SER A 204 -20.79 -11.24 -5.91
CA SER A 204 -21.44 -12.55 -6.00
C SER A 204 -22.94 -12.30 -6.25
N SER A 205 -23.37 -12.47 -7.50
CA SER A 205 -24.78 -12.57 -7.86
C SER A 205 -25.40 -13.81 -7.23
#